data_AF-B2Z468-F1
#
_entry.id   AF-B2Z468-F1
#
_cell.length_a   1.000
_cell.length_b   1.000
_cell.length_c   1.000
_cell.angle_alpha   90.00
_cell.angle_beta   90.00
_cell.angle_gamma   90.00
#
_symmetry.space_group_name_H-M   'P 1'
#
loop_
_entity.id
_entity.type
_entity.pdbx_description
1 polymer ?
#
loop_
_entity_poly.entity_id
_entity_poly.type
_entity_poly.pdbx_seq_one_letter_code
_entity_poly.pdbx_strand_id
1 'polypeptide(L)' 'SHTYQRMSGCDLGPDGRLLRGYDQNAYDGKDYIALNEDLRSWTAADVAAQIT' A
#
# COMPACT_ATOMS: atom_id res chain seq x y z
N SER A 1 -17.61 15.98 0.05
CA SER A 1 -16.22 16.01 -0.45
C SER A 1 -15.52 14.82 0.15
N HIS A 2 -14.73 14.10 -0.63
CA HIS A 2 -14.00 12.92 -0.19
C HIS A 2 -12.53 13.06 -0.56
N THR A 3 -11.67 12.36 0.15
CA THR A 3 -10.22 12.40 -0.06
C THR A 3 -9.69 11.02 -0.37
N TYR A 4 -8.96 10.89 -1.46
CA TYR A 4 -8.17 9.70 -1.78
C TYR A 4 -6.69 10.03 -1.61
N GLN A 5 -5.96 9.15 -0.94
CA GLN A 5 -4.54 9.31 -0.67
C GLN A 5 -3.80 8.06 -1.12
N ARG A 6 -2.60 8.24 -1.68
CA ARG A 6 -1.71 7.15 -2.06
C ARG A 6 -0.30 7.42 -1.54
N MET A 7 0.32 6.39 -0.99
CA MET A 7 1.73 6.35 -0.63
C MET A 7 2.38 5.20 -1.39
N SER A 8 3.46 5.49 -2.10
CA SER A 8 4.24 4.49 -2.85
C SER A 8 5.73 4.78 -2.69
N GLY A 9 6.55 3.75 -2.55
CA GLY A 9 7.99 3.91 -2.39
C GLY A 9 8.74 2.60 -2.21
N CYS A 10 10.04 2.70 -1.99
CA CYS A 10 10.89 1.55 -1.67
C CYS A 10 12.12 1.97 -0.86
N ASP A 11 12.59 1.05 -0.03
CA ASP A 11 13.88 1.16 0.66
C ASP A 11 14.91 0.26 -0.03
N LEU A 12 16.12 0.79 -0.21
CA LEU A 12 17.26 0.05 -0.73
C LEU A 12 18.26 -0.23 0.40
N GLY A 13 18.82 -1.43 0.40
CA GLY A 13 19.91 -1.81 1.28
C GLY A 13 21.23 -1.12 0.91
N PRO A 14 22.27 -1.22 1.76
CA PRO A 14 23.59 -0.67 1.48
C PRO A 14 24.25 -1.21 0.20
N ASP A 15 23.85 -2.40 -0.25
CA ASP A 15 24.27 -3.04 -1.50
C ASP A 15 23.44 -2.58 -2.73
N GLY A 16 22.52 -1.63 -2.53
CA GLY A 16 21.64 -1.10 -3.57
C GLY A 16 20.50 -2.02 -3.95
N ARG A 17 20.30 -3.15 -3.25
CA ARG A 17 19.20 -4.08 -3.53
C ARG A 17 17.93 -3.67 -2.82
N LEU A 18 16.79 -4.01 -3.42
CA LEU A 18 15.47 -3.77 -2.84
C LEU A 18 15.35 -4.48 -1.49
N LEU A 19 15.10 -3.71 -0.45
CA LEU A 19 14.84 -4.22 0.90
C LEU A 19 13.34 -4.30 1.18
N ARG A 20 12.59 -3.26 0.81
CA ARG A 20 11.15 -3.18 1.05
C ARG A 20 10.46 -2.32 0.01
N GLY A 21 9.27 -2.73 -0.42
CA GLY A 21 8.38 -1.95 -1.26
C GLY A 21 7.12 -1.54 -0.51
N TYR A 22 6.53 -0.41 -0.92
CA TYR A 22 5.31 0.13 -0.34
C TYR A 22 4.37 0.55 -1.47
N ASP A 23 3.11 0.15 -1.38
CA ASP A 23 2.00 0.75 -2.11
C ASP A 23 0.77 0.67 -1.21
N GLN A 24 0.27 1.81 -0.75
CA GLN A 24 -0.82 1.89 0.20
C GLN A 24 -1.75 3.03 -0.18
N ASN A 25 -3.05 2.76 -0.08
CA ASN A 25 -4.10 3.72 -0.37
C ASN A 25 -4.98 3.93 0.85
N ALA A 26 -5.46 5.15 1.02
CA ALA A 26 -6.40 5.55 2.06
C ALA A 26 -7.57 6.35 1.47
N TYR A 27 -8.74 6.18 2.06
CA TYR A 27 -9.96 6.90 1.71
C TYR A 27 -10.51 7.62 2.94
N ASP A 28 -10.71 8.93 2.83
CA ASP A 28 -11.13 9.82 3.93
C ASP A 28 -10.26 9.66 5.19
N GLY A 29 -8.95 9.50 5.01
CA GLY A 29 -7.97 9.37 6.09
C GLY A 29 -7.95 8.00 6.78
N LYS A 30 -8.67 7.00 6.26
CA LYS A 30 -8.65 5.61 6.75
C LYS A 30 -7.96 4.71 5.74
N ASP A 31 -7.23 3.72 6.23
CA ASP A 31 -6.64 2.69 5.38
C ASP A 31 -7.72 2.05 4.50
N TYR A 32 -7.38 1.87 3.22
CA TYR A 32 -8.28 1.29 2.23
C TYR A 32 -7.71 -0.03 1.71
N ILE A 33 -6.52 -0.01 1.11
CA ILE A 33 -5.83 -1.22 0.66
C ILE A 33 -4.31 -1.01 0.69
N ALA A 34 -3.56 -2.03 1.10
CA ALA A 34 -2.11 -2.00 1.20
C ALA A 34 -1.47 -3.24 0.60
N LEU A 35 -0.37 -3.05 -0.13
CA LEU A 35 0.47 -4.13 -0.63
C LEU A 35 1.22 -4.76 0.54
N ASN A 36 1.18 -6.08 0.64
CA ASN A 36 1.88 -6.83 1.67
C ASN A 36 3.39 -6.85 1.41
N GLU A 37 4.17 -7.20 2.44
CA GLU A 37 5.63 -7.24 2.36
C GLU A 37 6.15 -8.26 1.34
N ASP A 38 5.33 -9.25 0.94
CA ASP A 38 5.64 -10.20 -0.12
C ASP A 38 5.58 -9.59 -1.54
N LEU A 39 5.10 -8.34 -1.65
CA LEU A 39 4.91 -7.57 -2.88
C LEU A 39 4.01 -8.26 -3.92
N ARG A 40 3.15 -9.18 -3.49
CA ARG A 40 2.32 -10.02 -4.36
C ARG A 40 0.89 -10.16 -3.89
N SER A 41 0.63 -9.94 -2.61
CA SER A 41 -0.70 -9.98 -2.04
C SER A 41 -1.07 -8.64 -1.43
N TRP A 42 -2.38 -8.41 -1.28
CA TRP A 42 -2.94 -7.17 -0.75
C TRP A 42 -3.73 -7.45 0.51
N THR A 43 -3.67 -6.50 1.45
CA THR A 43 -4.57 -6.43 2.61
C THR A 43 -5.60 -5.34 2.36
N ALA A 44 -6.86 -5.75 2.23
CA ALA A 44 -8.00 -4.85 2.12
C ALA A 44 -8.54 -4.50 3.51
N ALA A 45 -8.85 -3.23 3.75
CA ALA A 45 -9.35 -2.77 5.05
C ALA A 45 -10.86 -3.01 5.23
N ASP A 46 -11.62 -3.07 4.13
CA ASP A 46 -13.06 -3.35 4.14
C ASP A 46 -13.51 -4.14 2.91
N VAL A 47 -14.81 -4.44 2.84
CA VAL A 47 -15.42 -5.20 1.74
C VAL A 47 -15.44 -4.45 0.41
N ALA A 48 -15.42 -3.12 0.43
CA ALA A 48 -15.36 -2.32 -0.79
C ALA A 48 -13.95 -2.41 -1.40
N ALA A 49 -12.92 -2.37 -0.56
CA ALA A 49 -11.53 -2.53 -0.96
C ALA A 49 -11.20 -3.91 -1.55
N GLN A 50 -11.99 -4.96 -1.28
CA GLN A 50 -11.80 -6.30 -1.88
C GLN A 50 -12.09 -6.36 -3.39
N ILE A 51 -12.75 -5.34 -3.96
CA ILE A 51 -13.19 -5.32 -5.37
C ILE A 51 -12.18 -4.58 -6.28
N THR A 52 -11.00 -4.22 -5.75
CA THR A 52 -9.94 -3.49 -6.46
C THR A 52 -9.08 -4.42 -7.32
#